data_AF-A0A2E8JYL6-F1
#
_entry.id   AF-A0A2E8JYL6-F1
#
_cell.length_a   1.000
_cell.length_b   1.000
_cell.length_c   1.000
_cell.angle_alpha   90.00
_cell.angle_beta   90.00
_cell.angle_gamma   90.00
#
_symmetry.space_group_name_H-M   'P 1'
#
loop_
_entity.id
_entity.type
_entity.pdbx_description
1 polymer ?
#
loop_
_entity_poly.entity_id
_entity_poly.type
_entity_poly.pdbx_seq_one_letter_code
_entity_poly.pdbx_strand_id
1 'polypeptide(L)'
;MDEVEEITLAVGQSSLISIGERVEQVVVVDGDIADAQPMDADEVLLIGKLPGSTDVVFRLESGDTICRRITVDFDSEALEETLRRLFDIYISVEQVGETLALRGMLPNVEAAQL
;
A
#
# COMPACT_ATOMS: atom_id res chain seq x y z
N MET A 1 -7.13 -7.03 24.00
CA MET A 1 -6.90 -6.00 22.97
C MET A 1 -7.12 -6.75 21.68
N ASP A 2 -8.23 -6.49 21.00
CA ASP A 2 -8.53 -7.15 19.73
C ASP A 2 -7.45 -6.78 18.72
N GLU A 3 -6.90 -7.79 18.06
CA GLU A 3 -5.84 -7.65 17.07
C GLU A 3 -6.43 -6.90 15.87
N VAL A 4 -5.91 -5.71 15.58
CA VAL A 4 -6.34 -4.95 14.40
C VAL A 4 -5.78 -5.68 13.19
N GLU A 5 -6.66 -6.22 12.35
CA GLU A 5 -6.27 -6.92 11.13
C GLU A 5 -5.55 -5.95 10.19
N GLU A 6 -4.39 -6.37 9.69
CA GLU A 6 -3.53 -5.57 8.82
C GLU A 6 -3.58 -6.08 7.38
N ILE A 7 -3.71 -5.14 6.44
CA ILE A 7 -3.75 -5.37 5.00
C ILE A 7 -2.58 -4.63 4.37
N THR A 8 -1.73 -5.37 3.66
CA THR A 8 -0.60 -4.81 2.92
C THR A 8 -0.92 -4.69 1.44
N LEU A 9 -0.67 -3.53 0.85
CA LEU A 9 -0.82 -3.25 -0.58
C LEU A 9 0.49 -2.66 -1.12
N ALA A 10 0.82 -2.87 -2.39
CA ALA A 10 1.83 -2.05 -3.06
C ALA A 10 1.17 -0.81 -3.69
N VAL A 11 1.93 0.27 -3.85
CA VAL A 11 1.47 1.47 -4.57
C VAL A 11 0.94 1.08 -5.96
N GLY A 12 -0.27 1.54 -6.28
CA GLY A 12 -0.92 1.26 -7.56
C GLY A 12 -1.57 -0.13 -7.64
N GLN A 13 -1.43 -0.97 -6.61
CA GLN A 13 -2.14 -2.24 -6.50
C GLN A 13 -3.43 -2.11 -5.69
N SER A 14 -4.31 -3.08 -5.87
CA SER A 14 -5.60 -3.16 -5.19
C SER A 14 -5.87 -4.56 -4.68
N SER A 15 -6.61 -4.68 -3.58
CA SER A 15 -7.08 -5.96 -3.03
C SER A 15 -8.59 -5.90 -2.83
N LEU A 16 -9.30 -6.93 -3.30
CA LEU A 16 -10.71 -7.12 -3.03
C LEU A 16 -10.83 -7.94 -1.74
N ILE A 17 -11.52 -7.39 -0.75
CA ILE A 17 -11.77 -8.06 0.52
C ILE A 17 -13.25 -8.30 0.71
N SER A 18 -13.59 -9.47 1.27
CA SER A 18 -14.93 -9.76 1.75
C SER A 18 -14.98 -9.51 3.26
N ILE A 19 -15.99 -8.77 3.70
CA ILE A 19 -16.21 -8.42 5.11
C ILE A 19 -17.07 -9.49 5.80
N GLY A 20 -17.84 -10.27 5.03
CA GLY A 20 -18.70 -11.35 5.52
C GLY A 20 -20.08 -10.88 6.01
N GLU A 21 -20.27 -9.56 6.11
CA GLU A 21 -21.54 -8.90 6.43
C GLU A 21 -21.73 -7.68 5.53
N ARG A 22 -22.99 -7.26 5.35
CA ARG A 22 -23.30 -6.13 4.48
C ARG A 22 -22.74 -4.83 5.07
N VAL A 23 -21.97 -4.13 4.24
CA VAL A 23 -21.32 -2.87 4.55
C VAL A 23 -22.29 -1.72 4.29
N GLU A 24 -22.61 -0.97 5.34
CA GLU A 24 -23.41 0.25 5.24
C GLU A 24 -22.54 1.44 4.79
N GLN A 25 -21.32 1.54 5.32
CA GLN A 25 -20.42 2.65 5.05
C GLN A 25 -18.95 2.21 5.13
N VAL A 26 -18.11 2.79 4.26
CA VAL A 26 -16.65 2.67 4.33
C VAL A 26 -16.05 4.06 4.47
N VAL A 27 -15.07 4.19 5.36
CA VAL A 27 -14.29 5.42 5.55
C VAL A 27 -12.81 5.08 5.60
N VAL A 28 -12.02 5.69 4.72
CA VAL A 28 -10.56 5.68 4.83
C VAL A 28 -10.14 6.96 5.58
N VAL A 29 -9.29 6.81 6.60
CA VAL A 29 -8.86 7.94 7.44
C VAL A 29 -8.00 8.93 6.65
N ASP A 30 -7.03 8.43 5.89
CA ASP A 30 -6.22 9.21 4.96
C ASP A 30 -6.41 8.71 3.52
N GLY A 31 -7.22 9.45 2.77
CA GLY A 31 -7.55 9.17 1.37
C GLY A 31 -6.40 9.40 0.38
N ASP A 32 -5.30 10.04 0.80
CA ASP A 32 -4.12 10.22 -0.05
C ASP A 32 -3.25 8.95 -0.06
N ILE A 33 -3.20 8.23 1.05
CA ILE A 33 -2.48 6.95 1.20
C ILE A 33 -3.23 5.80 0.53
N ALA A 34 -4.53 5.66 0.81
CA ALA A 34 -5.34 4.58 0.25
C ALA A 34 -6.75 5.06 -0.10
N ASP A 35 -7.46 4.30 -0.93
CA ASP A 35 -8.87 4.51 -1.23
C ASP A 35 -9.64 3.21 -1.10
N ALA A 36 -10.95 3.29 -0.92
CA ALA A 36 -11.82 2.15 -0.77
C ALA A 36 -13.12 2.33 -1.56
N GLN A 37 -13.45 1.36 -2.39
CA GLN A 37 -14.64 1.37 -3.22
C GLN A 37 -15.50 0.12 -2.94
N PRO A 38 -16.73 0.27 -2.43
CA PRO A 38 -17.67 -0.84 -2.32
C PRO A 38 -17.94 -1.44 -3.71
N MET A 39 -17.78 -2.75 -3.85
CA MET A 39 -18.01 -3.49 -5.09
C MET A 39 -19.34 -4.24 -5.05
N ASP A 40 -19.66 -4.88 -3.93
CA ASP A 40 -20.94 -5.54 -3.64
C ASP A 40 -21.36 -5.24 -2.19
N ALA A 41 -22.41 -5.90 -1.71
CA ALA A 41 -22.98 -5.75 -0.38
C ALA A 41 -21.94 -5.94 0.73
N ASP A 42 -21.09 -6.97 0.63
CA ASP A 42 -20.08 -7.33 1.63
C ASP A 42 -18.64 -7.30 1.09
N GLU A 43 -18.45 -6.78 -0.13
CA GLU A 43 -17.15 -6.71 -0.79
C GLU A 43 -16.69 -5.26 -0.99
N VAL A 44 -15.43 -5.00 -0.64
CA VAL A 44 -14.79 -3.69 -0.80
C VAL A 44 -13.45 -3.85 -1.49
N LEU A 45 -13.24 -3.07 -2.55
CA LEU A 45 -11.96 -2.93 -3.21
C LEU A 45 -11.13 -1.89 -2.48
N LEU A 46 -9.98 -2.28 -1.93
CA LEU A 46 -9.00 -1.38 -1.35
C LEU A 46 -7.91 -1.08 -2.37
N ILE A 47 -7.49 0.18 -2.47
CA ILE A 47 -6.55 0.66 -3.49
C ILE A 47 -5.41 1.40 -2.79
N GLY A 48 -4.16 0.95 -2.99
CA GLY A 48 -2.98 1.64 -2.50
C GLY A 48 -2.60 2.78 -3.42
N LYS A 49 -2.53 4.02 -2.92
CA LYS A 49 -2.25 5.23 -3.71
C LYS A 49 -0.86 5.79 -3.45
N LEU A 50 -0.54 6.03 -2.19
CA LEU A 50 0.77 6.53 -1.77
C LEU A 50 1.35 5.64 -0.67
N PRO A 51 2.67 5.51 -0.58
CA PRO A 51 3.31 4.78 0.49
C PRO A 51 2.98 5.38 1.85
N GLY A 52 2.74 4.53 2.85
CA GLY A 52 2.39 4.93 4.20
C GLY A 52 1.38 3.99 4.84
N SER A 53 0.90 4.34 6.03
CA SER A 53 -0.15 3.57 6.72
C SER A 53 -1.36 4.45 7.01
N THR A 54 -2.55 3.91 6.78
CA THR A 54 -3.84 4.51 7.15
C THR A 54 -4.75 3.44 7.74
N ASP A 55 -5.81 3.84 8.41
CA ASP A 55 -6.87 2.91 8.82
C ASP A 55 -8.07 3.03 7.87
N VAL A 56 -8.77 1.92 7.71
CA VAL A 56 -10.08 1.84 7.05
C VAL A 56 -11.10 1.33 8.05
N VAL A 57 -12.25 2.02 8.09
CA VAL A 57 -13.35 1.73 9.00
C VAL A 57 -14.56 1.32 8.18
N PHE A 58 -15.07 0.13 8.47
CA PHE A 58 -16.30 -0.42 7.90
C PHE A 58 -17.40 -0.32 8.96
N ARG A 59 -18.51 0.32 8.63
CA ARG A 59 -19.74 0.23 9.40
C ARG A 59 -20.64 -0.79 8.72
N LEU A 60 -21.12 -1.76 9.49
CA LEU A 60 -21.99 -2.82 9.00
C LEU A 60 -23.45 -2.47 9.27
N GLU A 61 -24.36 -3.01 8.46
CA GLU A 61 -25.81 -2.85 8.68
C GLU A 61 -26.28 -3.45 10.03
N SER A 62 -25.51 -4.38 10.61
CA SER A 62 -25.75 -4.93 11.95
C SER A 62 -25.55 -3.90 13.07
N GLY A 63 -24.90 -2.77 12.77
CA GLY A 63 -24.46 -1.77 13.74
C GLY A 63 -23.03 -1.97 14.23
N ASP A 64 -22.39 -3.07 13.86
CA ASP A 64 -21.00 -3.35 14.19
C ASP A 64 -20.03 -2.47 13.38
N THR A 65 -18.85 -2.26 13.93
CA THR A 65 -17.78 -1.50 13.28
C THR A 65 -16.50 -2.31 13.28
N ILE A 66 -15.93 -2.48 12.09
CA ILE A 66 -14.65 -3.17 11.88
C ILE A 66 -13.62 -2.13 11.48
N CYS A 67 -12.48 -2.12 12.16
CA CYS A 67 -11.33 -1.29 11.81
C CYS A 67 -10.20 -2.18 11.34
N ARG A 68 -9.59 -1.86 10.21
CA ARG A 68 -8.40 -2.53 9.68
C ARG A 68 -7.33 -1.51 9.35
N ARG A 69 -6.07 -1.90 9.53
CA ARG A 69 -4.94 -1.10 9.09
C ARG A 69 -4.60 -1.43 7.64
N ILE A 70 -4.38 -0.40 6.84
CA ILE A 70 -3.82 -0.51 5.49
C ILE A 70 -2.40 0.02 5.54
N THR A 71 -1.44 -0.81 5.14
CA THR A 71 -0.05 -0.41 4.91
C THR A 71 0.20 -0.49 3.41
N VAL A 72 0.52 0.65 2.80
CA VAL A 72 0.88 0.75 1.39
C VAL A 72 2.40 0.84 1.30
N ASP A 73 3.00 -0.18 0.73
CA ASP A 73 4.43 -0.27 0.48
C ASP A 73 4.78 0.29 -0.89
N PHE A 74 6.01 0.79 -1.01
CA PHE A 74 6.58 1.11 -2.30
C PHE A 74 6.69 -0.16 -3.14
N ASP A 75 6.44 -0.02 -4.45
CA ASP A 75 6.79 -1.07 -5.39
C ASP A 75 8.30 -1.05 -5.64
N SER A 76 9.04 -1.61 -4.67
CA SER A 76 10.51 -1.66 -4.70
C SER A 76 11.00 -2.47 -5.90
N GLU A 77 10.28 -3.51 -6.31
CA GLU A 77 10.62 -4.33 -7.48
C GLU A 77 10.52 -3.50 -8.78
N ALA A 78 9.42 -2.76 -8.96
CA ALA A 78 9.28 -1.86 -10.11
C ALA A 78 10.32 -0.73 -10.10
N LEU A 79 10.71 -0.22 -8.93
CA LEU A 79 11.77 0.77 -8.81
C LEU A 79 13.15 0.16 -9.14
N GLU A 80 13.47 -1.03 -8.63
CA GLU A 80 14.69 -1.77 -8.98
C GLU A 80 14.79 -1.99 -10.49
N GLU A 81 13.70 -2.46 -11.12
CA GLU A 81 13.63 -2.69 -12.56
C GLU A 81 13.82 -1.38 -13.35
N THR A 82 13.19 -0.30 -12.90
CA THR A 82 13.31 1.02 -13.53
C THR A 82 14.74 1.55 -13.45
N LEU A 83 15.38 1.48 -12.28
CA LEU A 83 16.77 1.91 -12.08
C LEU A 83 17.73 1.07 -12.91
N ARG A 84 17.51 -0.24 -12.97
CA ARG A 84 18.30 -1.15 -13.80
C ARG A 84 18.17 -0.81 -15.28
N ARG A 85 16.96 -0.52 -15.77
CA ARG A 85 16.74 -0.14 -17.17
C ARG A 85 17.35 1.22 -17.53
N LEU A 86 17.23 2.21 -16.64
CA LEU A 86 17.69 3.58 -16.92
C LEU A 86 19.20 3.74 -16.86
N PHE A 87 19.85 3.04 -15.93
CA PHE A 87 21.27 3.25 -15.64
C PHE A 87 22.13 2.00 -15.90
N ASP A 88 21.55 0.87 -16.31
CA ASP A 88 22.23 -0.43 -16.46
C ASP A 88 22.99 -0.86 -15.18
N ILE A 89 22.39 -0.56 -14.02
CA ILE A 89 22.97 -0.82 -12.70
C ILE A 89 22.19 -1.87 -11.93
N TYR A 90 22.90 -2.55 -11.03
CA TYR A 90 22.33 -3.51 -10.10
C TYR A 90 22.27 -2.85 -8.72
N ILE A 91 21.10 -2.30 -8.39
CA ILE A 91 20.78 -1.74 -7.08
C ILE A 91 19.65 -2.56 -6.48
N SER A 92 19.80 -2.92 -5.20
CA SER A 92 18.71 -3.43 -4.38
C SER A 92 18.02 -2.24 -3.68
N VAL A 93 16.70 -2.25 -3.67
CA VAL A 93 15.82 -1.29 -3.00
C VAL A 93 15.08 -2.04 -1.91
N GLU A 94 15.27 -1.59 -0.67
CA GLU A 94 14.57 -2.12 0.49
C GLU A 94 13.77 -0.98 1.14
N GLN A 95 12.52 -1.25 1.51
CA GLN A 95 11.74 -0.29 2.29
C GLN A 95 12.07 -0.42 3.77
N VAL A 96 12.42 0.69 4.40
CA VAL A 96 12.71 0.81 5.82
C VAL A 96 11.77 1.86 6.40
N GLY A 97 10.62 1.40 6.90
CA GLY A 97 9.53 2.28 7.32
C GLY A 97 8.97 3.07 6.14
N GLU A 98 9.01 4.41 6.23
CA GLU A 98 8.57 5.32 5.17
C GLU A 98 9.69 5.70 4.18
N THR A 99 10.91 5.18 4.37
CA THR A 99 12.08 5.50 3.53
C THR A 99 12.47 4.32 2.66
N LEU A 100 12.93 4.58 1.44
CA LEU A 100 13.58 3.58 0.61
C LEU A 100 15.10 3.64 0.80
N ALA A 101 15.68 2.52 1.23
CA ALA A 101 17.12 2.30 1.26
C ALA A 101 17.56 1.68 -0.07
N LEU A 102 18.50 2.34 -0.75
CA LEU A 102 19.10 1.82 -1.97
C LEU A 102 20.52 1.34 -1.69
N ARG A 103 20.85 0.12 -2.12
CA ARG A 103 22.18 -0.48 -1.95
C ARG A 103 22.65 -1.14 -3.23
N GLY A 104 23.82 -0.76 -3.72
CA GLY A 104 24.40 -1.37 -4.90
C GLY A 104 25.73 -0.76 -5.30
N MET A 105 26.22 -1.15 -6.47
CA MET A 105 27.44 -0.60 -7.06
C MET A 105 27.05 0.29 -8.25
N LEU A 106 27.45 1.55 -8.20
CA LEU A 106 27.35 2.47 -9.33
C LEU A 106 28.61 2.35 -10.20
N PRO A 107 28.49 2.16 -11.53
CA PRO A 107 29.62 1.88 -12.40
C PRO A 107 30.54 3.09 -12.63
N ASN A 108 30.04 4.32 -12.44
CA ASN A 108 30.85 5.54 -12.58
C ASN A 108 30.31 6.70 -11.72
N VAL A 109 31.15 7.72 -11.52
CA VAL A 109 30.86 8.90 -10.68
C VAL A 109 29.84 9.84 -11.35
N GLU A 110 29.74 9.83 -12.69
CA GLU A 110 28.71 10.59 -13.42
C GLU A 110 27.30 10.15 -13.05
N ALA A 111 27.07 8.86 -12.81
CA ALA A 111 25.80 8.34 -12.31
C ALA A 111 25.48 8.72 -10.84
N ALA A 112 26.47 9.20 -10.09
CA ALA A 112 26.34 9.58 -8.67
C ALA A 112 26.17 11.10 -8.45
N GLN A 113 26.22 11.91 -9.52
CA GLN A 113 26.00 13.35 -9.47
C GLN A 113 24.60 13.65 -10.00
N LEU A 114 23.62 13.71 -9.09
CA LEU A 114 22.31 14.31 -9.31
C LEU A 114 22.39 15.83 -9.10
#